data_AF-A0A6F9ZZP9-F1
#
_entry.id   AF-A0A6F9ZZP9-F1
#
_cell.length_a   1.000
_cell.length_b   1.000
_cell.length_c   1.000
_cell.angle_alpha   90.00
_cell.angle_beta   90.00
_cell.angle_gamma   90.00
#
_symmetry.space_group_name_H-M   'P 1'
#
loop_
_entity.id
_entity.type
_entity.pdbx_description
1 polymer ?
#
loop_
_entity_poly.entity_id
_entity_poly.type
_entity_poly.pdbx_seq_one_letter_code
_entity_poly.pdbx_strand_id
1 'polypeptide(L)'
;MNSTLQLNRRAVIIGAAFLSVVALSGAGLVTSVYVFQREDALTRSLSGWFRVPAARLGSRVVTYDEYLAHLGSLRLFLEGPLAAAQGLGGTIGPEQRRSALDRAIRIAAIDEMAAAAELTATPLDVERAYDGLVAQAGTSTTPGELQDFLRDQFGWNESDFKRYVIRPALLEDALRAKRTRETGDATAFDRELEERLKREDVVYYLRFQ
;
A
#
# COMPACT_ATOMS: atom_id res chain seq x y z
N MET A 1 60.47 8.41 -4.41
CA MET A 1 59.35 9.12 -5.05
C MET A 1 58.19 8.21 -5.50
N ASN A 2 57.92 7.06 -4.85
CA ASN A 2 56.88 6.12 -5.29
C ASN A 2 55.73 5.88 -4.28
N SER A 3 55.77 6.49 -3.10
CA SER A 3 54.82 6.18 -2.02
C SER A 3 53.47 6.91 -2.16
N THR A 4 53.43 8.08 -2.79
CA THR A 4 52.22 8.88 -2.99
C THR A 4 51.30 8.34 -4.10
N LEU A 5 51.87 7.71 -5.14
CA LEU A 5 51.12 7.06 -6.23
C LEU A 5 50.43 5.76 -5.78
N GLN A 6 50.99 5.04 -4.80
CA GLN A 6 50.44 3.80 -4.26
C GLN A 6 49.19 4.02 -3.39
N LEU A 7 49.15 5.11 -2.62
CA LEU A 7 48.01 5.47 -1.76
C LEU A 7 46.77 5.83 -2.58
N ASN A 8 46.92 6.59 -3.66
CA ASN A 8 45.80 6.96 -4.54
C ASN A 8 45.23 5.75 -5.29
N ARG A 9 46.07 4.80 -5.71
CA ARG A 9 45.60 3.55 -6.34
C ARG A 9 44.79 2.68 -5.38
N ARG A 10 45.24 2.52 -4.14
CA ARG A 10 44.50 1.73 -3.12
C ARG A 10 43.18 2.40 -2.75
N ALA A 11 43.15 3.73 -2.60
CA ALA A 11 41.92 4.48 -2.34
C ALA A 11 40.91 4.37 -3.50
N VAL A 12 41.37 4.42 -4.75
CA VAL A 12 40.52 4.24 -5.94
C VAL A 12 39.98 2.81 -6.03
N ILE A 13 40.81 1.80 -5.74
CA ILE A 13 40.38 0.39 -5.76
C ILE A 13 39.35 0.12 -4.65
N ILE A 14 39.57 0.64 -3.43
CA ILE A 14 38.65 0.50 -2.31
C ILE A 14 37.33 1.25 -2.59
N GLY A 15 37.41 2.47 -3.14
CA GLY A 15 36.23 3.23 -3.54
C GLY A 15 35.42 2.53 -4.64
N ALA A 16 36.08 1.98 -5.65
CA ALA A 16 35.44 1.21 -6.72
C ALA A 16 34.82 -0.09 -6.19
N ALA A 17 35.50 -0.81 -5.30
CA ALA A 17 34.98 -2.02 -4.66
C ALA A 17 33.73 -1.71 -3.82
N PHE A 18 33.73 -0.62 -3.06
CA PHE A 18 32.58 -0.19 -2.28
C PHE A 18 31.39 0.19 -3.18
N LEU A 19 31.61 0.97 -4.24
CA LEU A 19 30.59 1.29 -5.24
C LEU A 19 30.02 0.05 -5.93
N SER A 20 30.88 -0.94 -6.21
CA SER A 20 30.46 -2.21 -6.81
C SER A 20 29.58 -3.02 -5.87
N VAL A 21 29.94 -3.09 -4.58
CA VAL A 21 29.13 -3.76 -3.56
C VAL A 21 27.79 -3.04 -3.40
N VAL A 22 27.77 -1.71 -3.31
CA VAL A 22 26.53 -0.92 -3.23
C VAL A 22 25.66 -1.12 -4.47
N ALA A 23 26.24 -1.12 -5.67
CA ALA A 23 25.52 -1.35 -6.92
C ALA A 23 24.96 -2.78 -7.01
N LEU A 24 25.74 -3.80 -6.60
CA LEU A 24 25.29 -5.20 -6.57
C LEU A 24 24.24 -5.45 -5.49
N SER A 25 24.36 -4.81 -4.32
CA SER A 25 23.32 -4.84 -3.28
C SER A 25 22.03 -4.14 -3.75
N GLY A 26 22.16 -2.99 -4.42
CA GLY A 26 21.03 -2.29 -5.03
C GLY A 26 20.35 -3.12 -6.13
N ALA A 27 21.13 -3.73 -7.03
CA ALA A 27 20.61 -4.62 -8.06
C ALA A 27 19.97 -5.89 -7.47
N GLY A 28 20.56 -6.45 -6.41
CA GLY A 28 20.01 -7.59 -5.67
C GLY A 28 18.67 -7.27 -5.00
N LEU A 29 18.51 -6.06 -4.45
CA LEU A 29 17.26 -5.57 -3.87
C LEU A 29 16.19 -5.31 -4.93
N VAL A 30 16.56 -4.65 -6.03
CA VAL A 30 15.67 -4.47 -7.18
C VAL A 30 15.20 -5.85 -7.67
N THR A 31 16.11 -6.80 -7.83
CA THR A 31 15.74 -8.17 -8.27
C THR A 31 14.92 -8.90 -7.21
N SER A 32 15.20 -8.77 -5.92
CA SER A 32 14.42 -9.47 -4.88
C SER A 32 13.01 -8.91 -4.73
N VAL A 33 12.83 -7.60 -4.93
CA VAL A 33 11.53 -6.91 -4.86
C VAL A 33 10.71 -7.15 -6.13
N TYR A 34 11.32 -7.00 -7.31
CA TYR A 34 10.61 -7.09 -8.59
C TYR A 34 10.50 -8.51 -9.15
N VAL A 35 11.42 -9.43 -8.82
CA VAL A 35 11.44 -10.81 -9.35
C VAL A 35 11.05 -11.84 -8.30
N PHE A 36 11.53 -11.72 -7.06
CA PHE A 36 11.29 -12.77 -6.04
C PHE A 36 10.22 -12.45 -4.99
N GLN A 37 9.69 -11.22 -4.96
CA GLN A 37 8.60 -10.78 -4.06
C GLN A 37 8.77 -11.28 -2.61
N ARG A 38 10.01 -11.28 -2.09
CA ARG A 38 10.32 -11.82 -0.76
C ARG A 38 9.82 -10.88 0.33
N GLU A 39 9.10 -11.44 1.30
CA GLU A 39 8.40 -10.69 2.34
C GLU A 39 9.17 -10.62 3.66
N ASP A 40 10.46 -10.98 3.63
CA ASP A 40 11.33 -11.03 4.79
C ASP A 40 11.42 -9.65 5.48
N ALA A 41 11.64 -9.65 6.81
CA ALA A 41 11.72 -8.44 7.62
C ALA A 41 12.76 -7.42 7.11
N LEU A 42 13.83 -7.91 6.48
CA LEU A 42 14.85 -7.08 5.83
C LEU A 42 14.30 -6.35 4.59
N THR A 43 13.48 -7.01 3.77
CA THR A 43 12.84 -6.38 2.59
C THR A 43 11.87 -5.29 3.03
N ARG A 44 11.05 -5.52 4.07
CA ARG A 44 10.14 -4.49 4.62
C ARG A 44 10.88 -3.27 5.19
N SER A 45 11.99 -3.50 5.89
CA SER A 45 12.79 -2.41 6.47
C SER A 45 13.50 -1.59 5.38
N LEU A 46 14.04 -2.24 4.35
CA LEU A 46 14.73 -1.57 3.25
C LEU A 46 13.77 -0.89 2.27
N SER A 47 12.59 -1.48 2.00
CA SER A 47 11.58 -0.86 1.13
C SER A 47 11.01 0.41 1.72
N GLY A 48 10.83 0.47 3.05
CA GLY A 48 10.42 1.69 3.76
C GLY A 48 11.42 2.84 3.63
N TRP A 49 12.71 2.53 3.52
CA TRP A 49 13.76 3.55 3.34
C TRP A 49 13.86 4.05 1.89
N PHE A 50 13.74 3.15 0.91
CA PHE A 50 13.91 3.48 -0.51
C PHE A 50 12.61 3.85 -1.25
N ARG A 51 11.43 3.77 -0.60
CA ARG A 51 10.10 4.07 -1.18
C ARG A 51 9.96 3.52 -2.60
N VAL A 52 10.27 2.23 -2.74
CA VAL A 52 10.33 1.56 -4.04
C VAL A 52 8.94 1.60 -4.70
N PRO A 53 8.80 2.05 -5.96
CA PRO A 53 7.51 2.16 -6.62
C PRO A 53 6.98 0.77 -7.03
N ALA A 54 5.78 0.43 -6.57
CA ALA A 54 5.05 -0.77 -6.98
C ALA A 54 4.10 -0.51 -8.16
N ALA A 55 3.48 0.66 -8.17
CA ALA A 55 2.70 1.17 -9.29
C ALA A 55 2.76 2.71 -9.33
N ARG A 56 2.33 3.29 -10.45
CA ARG A 56 2.19 4.74 -10.62
C ARG A 56 0.83 5.05 -11.20
N LEU A 57 0.21 6.12 -10.73
CA LEU A 57 -1.05 6.66 -11.21
C LEU A 57 -0.88 8.18 -11.34
N GLY A 58 -0.69 8.67 -12.57
CA GLY A 58 -0.41 10.08 -12.83
C GLY A 58 0.82 10.60 -12.07
N SER A 59 0.58 11.51 -11.13
CA SER A 59 1.62 12.09 -10.25
C SER A 59 1.82 11.31 -8.94
N ARG A 60 0.93 10.37 -8.62
CA ARG A 60 0.98 9.54 -7.41
C ARG A 60 1.76 8.26 -7.67
N VAL A 61 2.55 7.87 -6.69
CA VAL A 61 3.29 6.60 -6.68
C VAL A 61 2.72 5.74 -5.59
N VAL A 62 2.27 4.55 -5.95
CA VAL A 62 1.94 3.49 -4.99
C VAL A 62 3.23 2.78 -4.66
N THR A 63 3.55 2.77 -3.38
CA THR A 63 4.83 2.24 -2.89
C THR A 63 4.75 0.75 -2.59
N TYR A 64 5.90 0.07 -2.58
CA TYR A 64 5.97 -1.35 -2.29
C TYR A 64 5.58 -1.68 -0.86
N ASP A 65 5.83 -0.79 0.11
CA ASP A 65 5.37 -0.95 1.48
C ASP A 65 3.83 -0.89 1.59
N GLU A 66 3.17 0.01 0.86
CA GLU A 66 1.70 0.03 0.78
C GLU A 66 1.15 -1.26 0.19
N TYR A 67 1.75 -1.75 -0.89
CA TYR A 67 1.42 -3.06 -1.46
C TYR A 67 1.58 -4.20 -0.44
N LEU A 68 2.72 -4.25 0.26
CA LEU A 68 2.98 -5.28 1.26
C LEU A 68 2.03 -5.19 2.46
N ALA A 69 1.59 -3.99 2.86
CA ALA A 69 0.61 -3.81 3.92
C ALA A 69 -0.75 -4.43 3.55
N HIS A 70 -1.20 -4.25 2.30
CA HIS A 70 -2.41 -4.89 1.79
C HIS A 70 -2.26 -6.41 1.59
N LEU A 71 -1.09 -6.85 1.12
CA LEU A 71 -0.82 -8.27 0.94
C LEU A 71 -0.77 -9.01 2.28
N GLY A 72 -0.13 -8.40 3.29
CA GLY A 72 -0.04 -8.92 4.64
C GLY A 72 -1.42 -9.08 5.29
N SER A 73 -2.28 -8.06 5.15
CA SER A 73 -3.65 -8.15 5.65
C SER A 73 -4.49 -9.21 4.94
N LEU A 74 -4.31 -9.35 3.63
CA LEU A 74 -5.02 -10.37 2.85
C LEU A 74 -4.58 -11.77 3.26
N ARG A 75 -3.27 -11.98 3.50
CA ARG A 75 -2.76 -13.25 4.00
C ARG A 75 -3.36 -13.61 5.35
N LEU A 76 -3.26 -12.70 6.32
CA LEU A 76 -3.76 -12.96 7.67
C LEU A 76 -5.26 -13.25 7.66
N PHE A 77 -6.03 -12.54 6.82
CA PHE A 77 -7.44 -12.83 6.64
C PHE A 77 -7.67 -14.25 6.09
N LEU A 78 -6.96 -14.65 5.03
CA LEU A 78 -7.11 -15.97 4.40
C LEU A 78 -6.63 -17.14 5.27
N GLU A 79 -5.64 -16.90 6.14
CA GLU A 79 -5.16 -17.86 7.14
C GLU A 79 -6.03 -17.86 8.41
N GLY A 80 -6.89 -16.85 8.58
CA GLY A 80 -7.72 -16.65 9.76
C GLY A 80 -8.98 -17.54 9.82
N PRO A 81 -9.58 -17.67 11.02
CA PRO A 81 -10.78 -18.49 11.24
C PRO A 81 -11.99 -17.98 10.46
N LEU A 82 -12.05 -16.68 10.15
CA LEU A 82 -13.12 -16.07 9.35
C LEU A 82 -13.12 -16.57 7.91
N ALA A 83 -11.96 -16.62 7.25
CA ALA A 83 -11.88 -17.16 5.89
C ALA A 83 -12.09 -18.67 5.86
N ALA A 84 -11.61 -19.40 6.87
CA ALA A 84 -11.86 -20.83 7.02
C ALA A 84 -13.36 -21.12 7.15
N ALA A 85 -14.09 -20.35 7.96
CA ALA A 85 -15.54 -20.48 8.11
C ALA A 85 -16.33 -20.21 6.82
N GLN A 86 -15.78 -19.40 5.91
CA GLN A 86 -16.39 -19.06 4.62
C GLN A 86 -15.89 -19.95 3.46
N GLY A 87 -15.03 -20.94 3.74
CA GLY A 87 -14.43 -21.79 2.70
C GLY A 87 -13.47 -21.04 1.77
N LEU A 88 -13.00 -19.85 2.19
CA LEU A 88 -12.09 -18.99 1.44
C LEU A 88 -10.62 -19.21 1.82
N GLY A 89 -10.34 -20.11 2.78
CA GLY A 89 -8.98 -20.39 3.24
C GLY A 89 -8.07 -20.89 2.11
N GLY A 90 -6.85 -20.38 2.03
CA GLY A 90 -5.93 -20.73 0.96
C GLY A 90 -4.61 -19.98 0.99
N THR A 91 -3.69 -20.39 0.11
CA THR A 91 -2.40 -19.71 -0.08
C THR A 91 -2.55 -18.50 -1.00
N ILE A 92 -1.72 -17.49 -0.77
CA ILE A 92 -1.68 -16.28 -1.59
C ILE A 92 -1.10 -16.61 -2.97
N GLY A 93 -1.98 -16.68 -3.97
CA GLY A 93 -1.62 -16.84 -5.38
C GLY A 93 -1.41 -15.51 -6.12
N PRO A 94 -1.08 -15.57 -7.44
CA PRO A 94 -0.87 -14.40 -8.28
C PRO A 94 -2.08 -13.45 -8.31
N GLU A 95 -3.30 -13.97 -8.32
CA GLU A 95 -4.54 -13.18 -8.34
C GLU A 95 -4.75 -12.40 -7.03
N GLN A 96 -4.48 -13.02 -5.88
CA GLN A 96 -4.56 -12.34 -4.58
C GLN A 96 -3.49 -11.24 -4.46
N ARG A 97 -2.28 -11.51 -4.96
CA ARG A 97 -1.22 -10.51 -5.06
C ARG A 97 -1.63 -9.34 -5.95
N ARG A 98 -2.24 -9.62 -7.10
CA ARG A 98 -2.75 -8.58 -7.99
C ARG A 98 -3.85 -7.76 -7.33
N SER A 99 -4.82 -8.41 -6.69
CA SER A 99 -5.91 -7.76 -5.98
C SER A 99 -5.42 -6.82 -4.86
N ALA A 100 -4.39 -7.22 -4.11
CA ALA A 100 -3.77 -6.36 -3.10
C ALA A 100 -3.14 -5.09 -3.72
N LEU A 101 -2.47 -5.21 -4.87
CA LEU A 101 -1.93 -4.06 -5.60
C LEU A 101 -3.05 -3.18 -6.19
N ASP A 102 -4.07 -3.79 -6.79
CA ASP A 102 -5.22 -3.07 -7.33
C ASP A 102 -5.94 -2.27 -6.25
N ARG A 103 -6.05 -2.80 -5.04
CA ARG A 103 -6.60 -2.07 -3.89
C ARG A 103 -5.75 -0.84 -3.55
N ALA A 104 -4.44 -0.96 -3.53
CA ALA A 104 -3.53 0.15 -3.26
C ALA A 104 -3.65 1.25 -4.34
N ILE A 105 -3.73 0.84 -5.62
CA ILE A 105 -3.93 1.75 -6.75
C ILE A 105 -5.30 2.42 -6.66
N ARG A 106 -6.36 1.69 -6.30
CA ARG A 106 -7.71 2.26 -6.12
C ARG A 106 -7.72 3.35 -5.04
N ILE A 107 -7.06 3.12 -3.91
CA ILE A 107 -6.93 4.13 -2.85
C ILE A 107 -6.18 5.37 -3.37
N ALA A 108 -5.09 5.18 -4.11
CA ALA A 108 -4.35 6.29 -4.72
C ALA A 108 -5.18 7.07 -5.76
N ALA A 109 -6.04 6.38 -6.54
CA ALA A 109 -6.96 7.00 -7.48
C ALA A 109 -8.00 7.86 -6.76
N ILE A 110 -8.60 7.35 -5.68
CA ILE A 110 -9.55 8.09 -4.83
C ILE A 110 -8.88 9.35 -4.27
N ASP A 111 -7.64 9.25 -3.79
CA ASP A 111 -6.89 10.40 -3.28
C ASP A 111 -6.61 11.46 -4.36
N GLU A 112 -6.29 11.05 -5.59
CA GLU A 112 -6.09 11.98 -6.71
C GLU A 112 -7.40 12.65 -7.11
N MET A 113 -8.50 11.90 -7.21
CA MET A 113 -9.83 12.42 -7.53
C MET A 113 -10.33 13.39 -6.45
N ALA A 114 -10.12 13.06 -5.18
CA ALA A 114 -10.45 13.93 -4.06
C ALA A 114 -9.65 15.23 -4.11
N ALA A 115 -8.33 15.16 -4.35
CA ALA A 115 -7.50 16.34 -4.50
C ALA A 115 -7.94 17.24 -5.67
N ALA A 116 -8.26 16.65 -6.83
CA ALA A 116 -8.78 17.38 -7.98
C ALA A 116 -10.17 18.01 -7.71
N ALA A 117 -10.95 17.42 -6.81
CA ALA A 117 -12.25 17.93 -6.38
C ALA A 117 -12.16 18.87 -5.17
N GLU A 118 -10.96 19.20 -4.68
CA GLU A 118 -10.71 19.98 -3.46
C GLU A 118 -11.39 19.39 -2.20
N LEU A 119 -11.58 18.06 -2.19
CA LEU A 119 -12.12 17.32 -1.06
C LEU A 119 -10.97 16.82 -0.19
N THR A 120 -11.05 17.08 1.11
CA THR A 120 -10.06 16.62 2.09
C THR A 120 -10.77 15.99 3.28
N ALA A 121 -10.37 14.78 3.64
CA ALA A 121 -10.73 14.17 4.94
C ALA A 121 -9.71 14.67 5.98
N THR A 122 -10.18 15.48 6.94
CA THR A 122 -9.29 15.98 7.99
C THR A 122 -8.96 14.87 8.99
N PRO A 123 -7.86 14.97 9.76
CA PRO A 123 -7.58 14.02 10.83
C PRO A 123 -8.76 13.88 11.79
N LEU A 124 -9.43 14.98 12.13
CA LEU A 124 -10.58 14.98 13.02
C LEU A 124 -11.79 14.22 12.45
N ASP A 125 -12.02 14.28 11.14
CA ASP A 125 -13.10 13.52 10.49
C ASP A 125 -12.81 12.02 10.54
N VAL A 126 -11.55 11.63 10.33
CA VAL A 126 -11.10 10.24 10.42
C VAL A 126 -11.23 9.72 11.85
N GLU A 127 -10.83 10.50 12.85
CA GLU A 127 -11.00 10.16 14.27
C GLU A 127 -12.48 9.95 14.63
N ARG A 128 -13.35 10.90 14.27
CA ARG A 128 -14.79 10.78 14.55
C ARG A 128 -15.43 9.58 13.86
N ALA A 129 -15.03 9.29 12.62
CA ALA A 129 -15.54 8.12 11.90
C ALA A 129 -15.07 6.81 12.55
N TYR A 130 -13.82 6.77 13.00
CA TYR A 130 -13.29 5.64 13.75
C TYR A 130 -14.03 5.46 15.09
N ASP A 131 -14.18 6.51 15.89
CA ASP A 131 -14.92 6.47 17.16
C ASP A 131 -16.37 6.03 16.96
N GLY A 132 -17.01 6.49 15.88
CA GLY A 132 -18.36 6.06 15.52
C GLY A 132 -18.46 4.57 15.23
N LEU A 133 -17.49 4.01 14.49
CA LEU A 133 -17.42 2.57 14.24
C LEU A 133 -17.12 1.77 15.50
N VAL A 134 -16.21 2.27 16.34
CA VAL A 134 -15.89 1.66 17.64
C VAL A 134 -17.14 1.65 18.52
N ALA A 135 -17.93 2.72 18.56
CA ALA A 135 -19.17 2.78 19.34
C ALA A 135 -20.23 1.81 18.80
N GLN A 136 -20.34 1.64 17.47
CA GLN A 136 -21.26 0.68 16.84
C GLN A 136 -20.85 -0.78 17.05
N ALA A 137 -19.55 -1.09 16.97
CA ALA A 137 -19.01 -2.41 17.31
C ALA A 137 -18.98 -2.65 18.83
N GLY A 138 -18.92 -1.55 19.59
CA GLY A 138 -18.81 -1.46 21.04
C GLY A 138 -20.03 -1.92 21.81
N THR A 139 -21.17 -2.09 21.15
CA THR A 139 -22.33 -2.77 21.74
C THR A 139 -22.10 -4.28 21.91
N SER A 140 -20.96 -4.83 21.45
CA SER A 140 -20.57 -6.24 21.63
C SER A 140 -19.08 -6.47 21.91
N THR A 141 -18.22 -5.45 21.87
CA THR A 141 -16.75 -5.62 21.95
C THR A 141 -16.09 -4.43 22.66
N THR A 142 -15.24 -4.67 23.65
CA THR A 142 -14.52 -3.63 24.43
C THR A 142 -13.50 -2.87 23.53
N PRO A 143 -13.17 -1.57 23.71
CA PRO A 143 -12.26 -0.86 22.79
C PRO A 143 -10.88 -1.51 22.55
N GLY A 144 -10.32 -2.21 23.55
CA GLY A 144 -9.08 -2.99 23.38
C GLY A 144 -9.24 -4.20 22.44
N GLU A 145 -10.42 -4.78 22.40
CA GLU A 145 -10.72 -5.98 21.59
C GLU A 145 -10.77 -5.66 20.10
N LEU A 146 -11.13 -4.43 19.70
CA LEU A 146 -11.05 -4.03 18.29
C LEU A 146 -9.60 -3.93 17.82
N GLN A 147 -8.72 -3.36 18.63
CA GLN A 147 -7.29 -3.26 18.29
C GLN A 147 -6.65 -4.65 18.21
N ASP A 148 -7.01 -5.55 19.13
CA ASP A 148 -6.55 -6.94 19.08
C ASP A 148 -7.11 -7.67 17.85
N PHE A 149 -8.40 -7.49 17.54
CA PHE A 149 -9.02 -8.03 16.34
C PHE A 149 -8.36 -7.56 15.04
N LEU A 150 -8.10 -6.25 14.91
CA LEU A 150 -7.43 -5.68 13.73
C LEU A 150 -6.02 -6.23 13.55
N ARG A 151 -5.27 -6.37 14.64
CA ARG A 151 -3.92 -6.94 14.60
C ARG A 151 -3.97 -8.43 14.26
N ASP A 152 -4.85 -9.18 14.89
CA ASP A 152 -4.86 -10.64 14.79
C ASP A 152 -5.48 -11.13 13.47
N GLN A 153 -6.46 -10.41 12.92
CA GLN A 153 -7.11 -10.76 11.65
C GLN A 153 -6.47 -10.10 10.43
N PHE A 154 -5.91 -8.89 10.57
CA PHE A 154 -5.44 -8.10 9.43
C PHE A 154 -4.00 -7.62 9.58
N GLY A 155 -3.35 -7.81 10.72
CA GLY A 155 -1.98 -7.35 10.96
C GLY A 155 -1.86 -5.82 11.04
N TRP A 156 -2.99 -5.13 11.16
CA TRP A 156 -3.05 -3.67 11.17
C TRP A 156 -3.18 -3.13 12.58
N ASN A 157 -2.51 -2.01 12.84
CA ASN A 157 -2.84 -1.18 14.00
C ASN A 157 -3.96 -0.18 13.64
N GLU A 158 -4.46 0.54 14.63
CA GLU A 158 -5.45 1.60 14.44
C GLU A 158 -5.05 2.63 13.37
N SER A 159 -3.78 3.03 13.31
CA SER A 159 -3.31 4.01 12.33
C SER A 159 -3.36 3.48 10.89
N ASP A 160 -3.02 2.19 10.69
CA ASP A 160 -3.14 1.53 9.40
C ASP A 160 -4.61 1.41 8.99
N PHE A 161 -5.48 1.04 9.92
CA PHE A 161 -6.91 0.95 9.67
C PHE A 161 -7.51 2.31 9.29
N LYS A 162 -7.17 3.37 10.02
CA LYS A 162 -7.55 4.75 9.70
C LYS A 162 -7.05 5.17 8.32
N ARG A 163 -5.80 4.84 7.98
CA ARG A 163 -5.17 5.21 6.71
C ARG A 163 -5.73 4.45 5.51
N TYR A 164 -5.92 3.13 5.62
CA TYR A 164 -6.23 2.25 4.49
C TYR A 164 -7.71 1.87 4.36
N VAL A 165 -8.52 2.16 5.38
CA VAL A 165 -9.96 1.84 5.39
C VAL A 165 -10.79 3.09 5.61
N ILE A 166 -10.62 3.77 6.75
CA ILE A 166 -11.52 4.88 7.14
C ILE A 166 -11.37 6.08 6.21
N ARG A 167 -10.14 6.58 6.05
CA ARG A 167 -9.89 7.77 5.24
C ARG A 167 -10.31 7.57 3.77
N PRO A 168 -9.96 6.46 3.10
CA PRO A 168 -10.43 6.20 1.73
C PRO A 168 -11.95 6.10 1.64
N ALA A 169 -12.62 5.46 2.61
CA ALA A 169 -14.08 5.37 2.63
C ALA A 169 -14.75 6.75 2.75
N LEU A 170 -14.25 7.62 3.63
CA LEU A 170 -14.76 8.99 3.77
C LEU A 170 -14.62 9.80 2.48
N LEU A 171 -13.48 9.66 1.79
CA LEU A 171 -13.25 10.33 0.51
C LEU A 171 -14.15 9.76 -0.60
N GLU A 172 -14.32 8.44 -0.63
CA GLU A 172 -15.21 7.75 -1.57
C GLU A 172 -16.66 8.22 -1.39
N ASP A 173 -17.17 8.26 -0.16
CA ASP A 173 -18.52 8.75 0.14
C ASP A 173 -18.70 10.22 -0.24
N ALA A 174 -17.70 11.07 0.06
CA ALA A 174 -17.74 12.49 -0.28
C ALA A 174 -17.73 12.70 -1.81
N LEU A 175 -16.90 11.96 -2.54
CA LEU A 175 -16.84 11.98 -4.01
C LEU A 175 -18.14 11.49 -4.61
N ARG A 176 -18.68 10.36 -4.14
CA ARG A 176 -19.97 9.83 -4.60
C ARG A 176 -21.10 10.83 -4.37
N ALA A 177 -21.19 11.43 -3.18
CA ALA A 177 -22.18 12.45 -2.87
C ALA A 177 -22.02 13.72 -3.71
N LYS A 178 -20.79 14.11 -4.06
CA LYS A 178 -20.53 15.23 -4.97
C LYS A 178 -20.98 14.90 -6.39
N ARG A 179 -20.59 13.75 -6.94
CA ARG A 179 -20.95 13.33 -8.30
C ARG A 179 -22.44 13.14 -8.49
N THR A 180 -23.12 12.48 -7.55
CA THR A 180 -24.58 12.33 -7.61
C THR A 180 -25.29 13.69 -7.62
N ARG A 181 -24.79 14.69 -6.89
CA ARG A 181 -25.36 16.06 -6.92
C ARG A 181 -25.10 16.79 -8.24
N GLU A 182 -23.95 16.57 -8.87
CA GLU A 182 -23.56 17.20 -10.13
C GLU A 182 -24.28 16.59 -11.35
N THR A 183 -24.45 15.26 -11.37
CA THR A 183 -24.93 14.52 -12.55
C THR A 183 -26.34 13.97 -12.40
N GLY A 184 -26.84 13.81 -11.17
CA GLY A 184 -28.08 13.07 -10.87
C GLY A 184 -27.95 11.54 -10.98
N ASP A 185 -26.76 11.01 -11.31
CA ASP A 185 -26.50 9.58 -11.50
C ASP A 185 -25.71 9.01 -10.31
N ALA A 186 -26.32 8.06 -9.60
CA ALA A 186 -25.71 7.40 -8.44
C ALA A 186 -24.46 6.57 -8.78
N THR A 187 -24.27 6.21 -10.06
CA THR A 187 -23.15 5.40 -10.54
C THR A 187 -22.02 6.24 -11.16
N ALA A 188 -22.19 7.57 -11.23
CA ALA A 188 -21.24 8.46 -11.89
C ALA A 188 -19.83 8.37 -11.31
N PHE A 189 -19.72 8.28 -9.98
CA PHE A 189 -18.43 8.10 -9.32
C PHE A 189 -17.77 6.76 -9.66
N ASP A 190 -18.51 5.66 -9.61
CA ASP A 190 -17.96 4.32 -9.85
C ASP A 190 -17.43 4.19 -11.28
N ARG A 191 -18.15 4.78 -12.25
CA ARG A 191 -17.73 4.87 -13.65
C ARG A 191 -16.46 5.70 -13.82
N GLU A 192 -16.41 6.88 -13.20
CA GLU A 192 -15.22 7.75 -13.26
C GLU A 192 -13.99 7.07 -12.64
N LEU A 193 -14.18 6.35 -11.53
CA LEU A 193 -13.10 5.59 -10.89
C LEU A 193 -12.62 4.44 -11.80
N GLU A 194 -13.54 3.69 -12.41
CA GLU A 194 -13.19 2.63 -13.35
C GLU A 194 -12.44 3.17 -14.57
N GLU A 195 -12.91 4.28 -15.15
CA GLU A 195 -12.24 4.96 -16.26
C GLU A 195 -10.85 5.47 -15.84
N ARG A 196 -10.74 6.02 -14.63
CA ARG A 196 -9.46 6.50 -14.08
C ARG A 196 -8.44 5.38 -13.97
N LEU A 197 -8.85 4.20 -13.53
CA LEU A 197 -7.99 3.02 -13.37
C LEU A 197 -7.55 2.42 -14.71
N LYS A 198 -8.29 2.67 -15.79
CA LYS A 198 -7.98 2.18 -17.15
C LYS A 198 -7.08 3.12 -17.97
N ARG A 199 -6.77 4.32 -17.46
CA ARG A 199 -5.95 5.29 -18.20
C ARG A 199 -4.52 4.78 -18.41
N GLU A 200 -3.91 5.20 -19.51
CA GLU A 200 -2.54 4.79 -19.88
C GLU A 200 -1.45 5.27 -18.90
N ASP A 201 -1.76 6.27 -18.06
CA ASP A 201 -0.85 6.76 -17.03
C ASP A 201 -0.81 5.87 -15.78
N VAL A 202 -1.65 4.83 -15.71
CA VAL A 202 -1.62 3.79 -14.68
C VAL A 202 -0.62 2.71 -15.08
N VAL A 203 0.53 2.69 -14.41
CA VAL A 203 1.64 1.78 -14.71
C VAL A 203 1.87 0.82 -13.55
N TYR A 204 1.78 -0.47 -13.84
CA TYR A 204 2.10 -1.56 -12.92
C TYR A 204 3.58 -1.94 -13.06
N TYR A 205 4.38 -1.77 -12.00
CA TYR A 205 5.79 -2.18 -12.02
C TYR A 205 5.98 -3.62 -11.55
N LEU A 206 5.09 -4.11 -10.68
CA LEU A 206 5.07 -5.51 -10.27
C LEU A 206 4.40 -6.37 -11.34
N ARG A 207 5.01 -7.52 -11.63
CA ARG A 207 4.44 -8.55 -12.50
C ARG A 207 4.14 -9.80 -11.68
N PHE A 208 2.95 -10.34 -11.86
CA PHE A 208 2.51 -11.60 -11.26
C PHE A 208 2.42 -12.63 -12.39
N GLN A 209 3.19 -13.71 -12.29
CA GLN A 209 3.18 -14.84 -13.23
C GLN A 209 2.59 -16.07 -12.55
#